data_AF-A0A849WGZ3-F1
#
_entry.id   AF-A0A849WGZ3-F1
#
_cell.length_a   1.000
_cell.length_b   1.000
_cell.length_c   1.000
_cell.angle_alpha   90.00
_cell.angle_beta   90.00
_cell.angle_gamma   90.00
#
_symmetry.space_group_name_H-M   'P 1'
#
loop_
_entity.id
_entity.type
_entity.pdbx_description
1 polymer ?
#
loop_
_entity_poly.entity_id
_entity_poly.type
_entity_poly.pdbx_seq_one_letter_code
_entity_poly.pdbx_strand_id
1 'polypeptide(L)'
;MKKQFLLPFTFLFSLLFGFFLIGAIVGSIVTSVMLQKNKDNIPLLADLEKDSNYAEQQVTVVEVTDGDTISVKKNDEIFKVRYLGIDAPEDKQDSPPSFYAKEALEKNKLLVEGKKVILAWDKEYYNRQSDKGIKNIKKVSTDSRLWAYVYVDNIFVNAELIKNGYAYVYRRGDNKPIQHLHSKYFNELEQEARSNQLGVWNEEGKRKWEKENLQNGKQSAVYIADSLFYHRPECKKAKDLLASKLRCFHYYTKEAAKNDGKRACLECIPNYIADKEFFHRPGCPKLKELKDFECFIYDTREEAMRDGKKNCPICKP
;
A
#
# COMPACT_ATOMS: atom_id res chain seq x y z
N MET A 1 -60.47 39.10 35.84
CA MET A 1 -59.25 39.57 35.14
C MET A 1 -58.11 38.59 35.44
N LYS A 2 -57.61 37.85 34.44
CA LYS A 2 -56.41 37.01 34.61
C LYS A 2 -55.17 37.90 34.48
N LYS A 3 -54.37 38.04 35.54
CA LYS A 3 -53.07 38.72 35.48
C LYS A 3 -52.12 37.83 34.67
N GLN A 4 -51.76 38.25 33.45
CA GLN A 4 -50.71 37.60 32.69
C GLN A 4 -49.36 38.04 33.26
N PHE A 5 -48.60 37.10 33.83
CA PHE A 5 -47.26 37.33 34.34
C PHE A 5 -46.29 37.17 33.16
N LEU A 6 -45.92 38.27 32.51
CA LEU A 6 -44.86 38.27 31.50
C LEU A 6 -43.52 38.35 32.23
N LEU A 7 -42.72 37.29 32.13
CA LEU A 7 -41.33 37.32 32.57
C LEU A 7 -40.59 38.39 31.75
N PRO A 8 -39.81 39.28 32.39
CA PRO A 8 -39.10 40.32 31.67
C PRO A 8 -38.09 39.68 30.72
N PHE A 9 -38.03 40.19 29.49
CA PHE A 9 -37.16 39.67 28.43
C PHE A 9 -35.69 39.59 28.86
N THR A 10 -35.25 40.51 29.72
CA THR A 10 -33.91 40.53 30.32
C THR A 10 -33.62 39.32 31.20
N PHE A 11 -34.63 38.78 31.91
CA PHE A 11 -34.49 37.57 32.71
C PHE A 11 -34.27 36.35 31.82
N LEU A 12 -35.06 36.21 30.75
CA LEU A 12 -34.89 35.11 29.79
C LEU A 12 -33.52 35.16 29.10
N PHE A 13 -33.07 36.37 28.73
CA PHE A 13 -31.76 36.59 28.12
C PHE A 13 -30.62 36.24 29.09
N SER A 14 -30.71 36.67 30.35
CA SER A 14 -29.71 36.35 31.38
C SER A 14 -29.62 34.85 31.67
N LEU A 15 -30.75 34.15 31.65
CA LEU A 15 -30.82 32.70 31.82
C LEU A 15 -30.13 31.96 30.67
N LEU A 16 -30.44 32.34 29.42
CA LEU A 16 -29.82 31.78 28.22
C LEU A 16 -28.31 32.05 28.16
N PHE A 17 -27.89 33.26 28.53
CA PHE A 17 -26.47 33.62 28.58
C PHE A 17 -25.72 32.85 29.68
N GLY A 18 -26.35 32.61 30.82
CA GLY A 18 -25.82 31.76 31.88
C GLY A 18 -25.59 30.32 31.43
N PHE A 19 -26.57 29.71 30.75
CA PHE A 19 -26.41 28.37 30.18
C PHE A 19 -25.31 28.31 29.11
N PHE A 20 -25.19 29.35 28.29
CA PHE A 20 -24.11 29.45 27.30
C PHE A 20 -22.73 29.49 27.96
N LEU A 21 -22.53 30.29 29.00
CA LEU A 21 -21.27 30.36 29.74
C LEU A 21 -20.90 29.03 30.39
N ILE A 22 -21.87 28.36 31.02
CA ILE A 22 -21.65 27.02 31.60
C ILE A 22 -21.27 26.03 30.50
N GLY A 23 -21.98 26.04 29.37
CA GLY A 23 -21.68 25.18 28.22
C GLY A 23 -20.27 25.41 27.66
N ALA A 24 -19.83 26.66 27.56
CA ALA A 24 -18.49 27.01 27.09
C ALA A 24 -17.39 26.53 28.05
N ILE A 25 -17.59 26.70 29.36
CA ILE A 25 -16.64 26.23 30.38
C ILE A 25 -16.54 24.70 30.37
N VAL A 26 -17.68 24.00 30.38
CA VAL A 26 -17.72 22.53 30.33
C VAL A 26 -17.08 22.02 29.03
N GLY A 27 -17.42 22.63 27.89
CA GLY A 27 -16.82 22.31 26.60
C GLY A 27 -15.30 22.45 26.62
N SER A 28 -14.77 23.56 27.13
CA SER A 28 -13.33 23.78 27.24
C SER A 28 -12.65 22.77 28.18
N ILE A 29 -13.26 22.42 29.32
CA ILE A 29 -12.71 21.42 30.25
C ILE A 29 -12.68 20.05 29.58
N VAL A 30 -13.77 19.65 28.92
CA VAL A 30 -13.84 18.38 28.20
C VAL A 30 -12.79 18.33 27.09
N THR A 31 -12.65 19.38 26.28
CA THR A 31 -11.62 19.46 25.24
C THR A 31 -10.22 19.35 25.83
N SER A 32 -9.92 20.05 26.92
CA SER A 32 -8.61 19.97 27.59
C SER A 32 -8.31 18.58 28.13
N VAL A 33 -9.30 17.91 28.75
CA VAL A 33 -9.16 16.52 29.24
C VAL A 33 -8.94 15.55 28.08
N MET A 34 -9.67 15.71 26.97
CA MET A 34 -9.49 14.88 25.78
C MET A 34 -8.11 15.08 25.15
N LEU A 35 -7.64 16.34 25.06
CA LEU A 35 -6.30 16.66 24.56
C LEU A 35 -5.19 16.10 25.46
N GLN A 36 -5.36 16.16 26.78
CA GLN A 36 -4.41 15.62 27.74
C GLN A 36 -4.34 14.10 27.67
N LYS A 37 -5.50 13.42 27.67
CA LYS A 37 -5.57 11.96 27.51
C LYS A 37 -4.96 11.48 26.19
N ASN A 38 -5.09 12.26 25.11
CA ASN A 38 -4.47 11.95 23.82
C ASN A 38 -2.94 12.06 23.88
N LYS A 39 -2.39 13.07 24.56
CA LYS A 39 -0.93 13.18 24.76
C LYS A 39 -0.37 12.06 25.62
N ASP A 40 -1.06 11.70 26.71
CA ASP A 40 -0.63 10.64 27.62
C ASP A 40 -0.64 9.25 26.97
N ASN A 41 -1.37 9.09 25.85
CA ASN A 41 -1.47 7.84 25.11
C ASN A 41 -0.49 7.72 23.94
N ILE A 42 0.19 8.80 23.52
CA ILE A 42 1.20 8.73 22.45
C ILE A 42 2.52 8.30 23.09
N PRO A 43 3.07 7.12 22.74
CA PRO A 43 4.41 6.72 23.17
C PRO A 43 5.42 7.75 22.65
N LEU A 44 6.01 8.53 23.54
CA LEU A 44 7.04 9.50 23.20
C LEU A 44 8.39 8.80 23.15
N LEU A 45 9.26 9.27 22.26
CA LEU A 45 10.64 8.78 22.16
C LEU A 45 11.37 8.86 23.52
N ALA A 46 11.16 9.95 24.26
CA ALA A 46 11.77 10.18 25.57
C ALA A 46 11.38 9.12 26.63
N ASP A 47 10.23 8.44 26.44
CA ASP A 47 9.81 7.36 27.32
C ASP A 47 10.49 6.02 26.96
N LEU A 48 10.92 5.86 25.70
CA LEU A 48 11.65 4.68 25.22
C LEU A 48 13.09 4.65 25.73
N GLU A 49 13.75 5.81 25.87
CA GLU A 49 15.13 5.90 26.39
C GLU A 49 15.28 5.32 27.80
N LYS A 50 14.18 5.27 28.57
CA LYS A 50 14.14 4.73 29.94
C LYS A 50 13.82 3.24 30.00
N ASP A 51 13.32 2.66 28.91
CA ASP A 51 12.86 1.28 28.86
C ASP A 51 13.92 0.38 28.22
N SER A 52 14.55 -0.45 29.06
CA SER A 52 15.57 -1.42 28.63
C SER A 52 15.08 -2.44 27.58
N ASN A 53 13.76 -2.52 27.35
CA ASN A 53 13.15 -3.39 26.34
C ASN A 53 13.29 -2.87 24.90
N TYR A 54 13.78 -1.65 24.68
CA TYR A 54 14.04 -1.12 23.35
C TYR A 54 15.51 -1.08 22.99
N ALA A 55 15.79 -1.25 21.71
CA ALA A 55 17.03 -0.77 21.12
C ALA A 55 16.67 0.20 20.01
N GLU A 56 17.49 1.24 19.90
CA GLU A 56 17.24 2.35 18.98
C GLU A 56 18.45 2.66 18.11
N GLN A 57 18.18 3.27 16.96
CA GLN A 57 19.20 3.63 16.00
C GLN A 57 18.75 4.81 15.14
N GLN A 58 19.58 5.86 15.11
CA GLN A 58 19.39 6.96 14.16
C GLN A 58 19.92 6.57 12.78
N VAL A 59 19.11 6.85 11.74
CA VAL A 59 19.41 6.58 10.34
C VAL A 59 18.88 7.71 9.45
N THR A 60 19.29 7.74 8.19
CA THR A 60 18.73 8.68 7.18
C THR A 60 17.87 7.92 6.19
N VAL A 61 16.66 8.39 5.92
CA VAL A 61 15.79 7.81 4.88
C VAL A 61 16.28 8.23 3.52
N VAL A 62 16.53 7.25 2.65
CA VAL A 62 16.96 7.49 1.26
C VAL A 62 15.86 7.22 0.24
N GLU A 63 14.87 6.41 0.60
CA GLU A 63 13.75 6.07 -0.28
C GLU A 63 12.56 5.60 0.56
N VAL A 64 11.34 5.90 0.11
CA VAL A 64 10.12 5.33 0.65
C VAL A 64 9.54 4.37 -0.39
N THR A 65 9.49 3.08 -0.04
CA THR A 65 9.05 2.01 -0.95
C THR A 65 7.53 1.97 -1.06
N ASP A 66 6.84 2.01 0.08
CA ASP A 66 5.38 1.94 0.19
C ASP A 66 4.92 2.67 1.47
N GLY A 67 3.64 2.54 1.84
CA GLY A 67 3.07 3.23 2.99
C GLY A 67 3.63 2.81 4.35
N ASP A 68 4.35 1.68 4.45
CA ASP A 68 4.92 1.17 5.70
C ASP A 68 6.36 0.63 5.57
N THR A 69 7.00 0.83 4.43
CA THR A 69 8.36 0.36 4.14
C THR A 69 9.26 1.48 3.61
N ILE A 70 10.45 1.61 4.18
CA ILE A 70 11.48 2.59 3.80
C ILE A 70 12.83 1.92 3.56
N SER A 71 13.67 2.51 2.70
CA SER A 71 15.10 2.22 2.63
C SER A 71 15.86 3.31 3.40
N VAL A 72 16.79 2.90 4.24
CA VAL A 72 17.57 3.81 5.09
C VAL A 72 19.06 3.58 4.92
N LYS A 73 19.86 4.62 5.13
CA LYS A 73 21.32 4.60 5.10
C LYS A 73 21.91 4.77 6.50
N LYS A 74 22.86 3.92 6.85
CA LYS A 74 23.74 4.06 8.03
C LYS A 74 25.15 3.58 7.67
N ASN A 75 26.18 4.38 7.96
CA ASN A 75 27.59 4.03 7.72
C ASN A 75 27.85 3.47 6.31
N ASP A 76 27.28 4.11 5.30
CA ASP A 76 27.33 3.72 3.88
C ASP A 76 26.61 2.43 3.47
N GLU A 77 25.97 1.74 4.41
CA GLU A 77 25.09 0.61 4.13
C GLU A 77 23.64 1.06 3.97
N ILE A 78 22.96 0.53 2.94
CA ILE A 78 21.52 0.72 2.71
C ILE A 78 20.79 -0.56 3.07
N PHE A 79 19.73 -0.44 3.86
CA PHE A 79 18.86 -1.55 4.22
C PHE A 79 17.39 -1.14 4.30
N LYS A 80 16.49 -2.11 4.19
CA LYS A 80 15.04 -1.89 4.24
C LYS A 80 14.49 -2.04 5.65
N VAL A 81 13.55 -1.17 6.00
CA VAL A 81 12.81 -1.18 7.26
C VAL A 81 11.33 -1.25 6.96
N ARG A 82 10.64 -2.25 7.51
CA ARG A 82 9.18 -2.36 7.57
C ARG A 82 8.68 -1.87 8.93
N TYR A 83 7.57 -1.16 8.95
CA TYR A 83 7.05 -0.57 10.17
C TYR A 83 6.39 -1.65 11.02
N LEU A 84 6.94 -1.87 12.22
CA LEU A 84 6.45 -2.90 13.13
C LEU A 84 5.00 -2.61 13.54
N GLY A 85 4.13 -3.62 13.42
CA GLY A 85 2.75 -3.59 13.91
C GLY A 85 1.73 -3.00 12.94
N ILE A 86 2.14 -2.52 11.76
CA ILE A 86 1.23 -1.92 10.78
C ILE A 86 1.38 -2.57 9.39
N ASP A 87 0.38 -2.36 8.55
CA ASP A 87 0.38 -2.78 7.14
C ASP A 87 -0.31 -1.71 6.30
N ALA A 88 0.39 -1.13 5.33
CA ALA A 88 -0.23 -0.17 4.43
C ALA A 88 -0.67 -0.87 3.13
N PRO A 89 -1.74 -0.38 2.48
CA PRO A 89 -2.02 -0.79 1.11
C PRO A 89 -0.81 -0.44 0.22
N GLU A 90 -0.42 -1.38 -0.64
CA GLU A 90 0.68 -1.20 -1.58
C GLU A 90 0.24 -1.61 -2.99
N ASP A 91 0.74 -0.89 -3.98
CA ASP A 91 0.59 -1.24 -5.39
C ASP A 91 1.80 -2.07 -5.81
N LYS A 92 1.58 -3.34 -6.12
CA LYS A 92 2.62 -4.20 -6.71
C LYS A 92 2.38 -4.32 -8.19
N GLN A 93 3.47 -4.37 -8.94
CA GLN A 93 3.43 -4.60 -10.38
C GLN A 93 2.62 -5.85 -10.75
N ASP A 94 2.71 -6.90 -9.94
CA ASP A 94 2.09 -8.21 -10.15
C ASP A 94 0.70 -8.39 -9.50
N SER A 95 0.15 -7.35 -8.86
CA SER A 95 -1.11 -7.42 -8.12
C SER A 95 -2.11 -6.37 -8.62
N PRO A 96 -3.41 -6.54 -8.35
CA PRO A 96 -4.35 -5.44 -8.53
C PRO A 96 -3.85 -4.25 -7.69
N PRO A 97 -3.99 -3.00 -8.17
CA PRO A 97 -3.75 -1.86 -7.33
C PRO A 97 -4.67 -1.93 -6.11
N SER A 98 -4.21 -1.37 -5.00
CA SER A 98 -4.92 -1.42 -3.74
C SER A 98 -5.56 -0.05 -3.47
N PHE A 99 -6.83 -0.06 -3.05
CA PHE A 99 -7.48 1.18 -2.60
C PHE A 99 -6.61 1.87 -1.55
N TYR A 100 -6.36 3.16 -1.75
CA TYR A 100 -5.60 4.03 -0.84
C TYR A 100 -4.07 3.81 -0.80
N ALA A 101 -3.50 2.97 -1.67
CA ALA A 101 -2.05 2.71 -1.68
C ALA A 101 -1.21 3.95 -2.02
N LYS A 102 -1.64 4.73 -3.02
CA LYS A 102 -0.95 5.96 -3.41
C LYS A 102 -0.97 6.99 -2.29
N GLU A 103 -2.12 7.18 -1.65
CA GLU A 103 -2.30 8.10 -0.55
C GLU A 103 -1.44 7.71 0.66
N ALA A 104 -1.37 6.42 0.98
CA ALA A 104 -0.50 5.90 2.04
C ALA A 104 0.99 6.13 1.74
N LEU A 105 1.44 5.84 0.52
CA LEU A 105 2.81 6.09 0.08
C LEU A 105 3.19 7.58 0.19
N GLU A 106 2.35 8.47 -0.35
CA GLU A 106 2.63 9.91 -0.34
C GLU A 106 2.60 10.50 1.07
N LYS A 107 1.71 10.00 1.95
CA LYS A 107 1.73 10.40 3.36
C LYS A 107 3.03 9.95 4.04
N ASN A 108 3.48 8.72 3.80
CA ASN A 108 4.72 8.22 4.39
C ASN A 108 5.92 9.06 3.91
N LYS A 109 6.02 9.32 2.60
CA LYS A 109 7.03 10.24 2.03
C LYS A 109 7.06 11.60 2.71
N LEU A 110 5.90 12.24 2.84
CA LEU A 110 5.79 13.55 3.51
C LEU A 110 6.32 13.50 4.96
N LEU A 111 6.08 12.39 5.66
CA LEU A 111 6.53 12.21 7.04
C LEU A 111 8.04 11.96 7.13
N VAL A 112 8.64 11.16 6.25
CA VAL A 112 9.97 10.58 6.50
C VAL A 112 11.01 10.76 5.38
N GLU A 113 10.62 11.06 4.14
CA GLU A 113 11.54 11.08 3.00
C GLU A 113 12.65 12.12 3.15
N GLY A 114 13.90 11.70 2.97
CA GLY A 114 15.09 12.55 3.13
C GLY A 114 15.39 12.99 4.57
N LYS A 115 14.62 12.55 5.57
CA LYS A 115 14.80 12.96 6.97
C LYS A 115 15.68 11.98 7.75
N LYS A 116 16.24 12.48 8.86
CA LYS A 116 16.82 11.62 9.90
C LYS A 116 15.69 11.08 10.76
N VAL A 117 15.69 9.77 10.97
CA VAL A 117 14.66 9.08 11.74
C VAL A 117 15.31 8.20 12.80
N ILE A 118 14.59 7.96 13.88
CA ILE A 118 14.98 7.02 14.92
C ILE A 118 14.16 5.75 14.72
N LEU A 119 14.87 4.64 14.51
CA LEU A 119 14.30 3.31 14.49
C LEU A 119 14.34 2.78 15.92
N ALA A 120 13.21 2.37 16.47
CA ALA A 120 13.13 1.68 17.75
C ALA A 120 12.50 0.31 17.55
N TRP A 121 13.04 -0.76 18.14
CA TRP A 121 12.43 -2.09 18.03
C TRP A 121 12.26 -2.76 19.39
N ASP A 122 11.21 -3.59 19.46
CA ASP A 122 10.80 -4.34 20.63
C ASP A 122 11.72 -5.57 20.81
N LYS A 123 12.63 -5.51 21.79
CA LYS A 123 13.59 -6.62 22.05
C LYS A 123 12.87 -7.92 22.37
N GLU A 124 11.75 -7.87 23.10
CA GLU A 124 10.98 -9.06 23.47
C GLU A 124 10.35 -9.70 22.23
N TYR A 125 9.74 -8.89 21.36
CA TYR A 125 9.24 -9.37 20.06
C TYR A 125 10.35 -10.06 19.26
N TYR A 126 11.52 -9.42 19.14
CA TYR A 126 12.66 -9.97 18.41
C TYR A 126 13.18 -11.28 19.02
N ASN A 127 13.26 -11.36 20.35
CA ASN A 127 13.68 -12.56 21.06
C ASN A 127 12.70 -13.72 20.83
N ARG A 128 11.40 -13.48 21.03
CA ARG A 128 10.34 -14.50 20.79
C ARG A 128 10.35 -15.03 19.36
N GLN A 129 10.69 -14.20 18.38
CA GLN A 129 10.78 -14.63 16.99
C GLN A 129 12.07 -15.42 16.71
N SER A 130 13.18 -15.04 17.36
CA SER A 130 14.44 -15.80 17.31
C SER A 130 14.26 -17.21 17.90
N ASP A 131 13.55 -17.33 19.02
CA ASP A 131 13.25 -18.61 19.70
C ASP A 131 12.38 -19.54 18.84
N LYS A 132 11.55 -18.97 17.95
CA LYS A 132 10.77 -19.72 16.95
C LYS A 132 11.59 -20.17 15.74
N GLY A 133 12.92 -20.09 15.81
CA GLY A 133 13.82 -20.49 14.74
C GLY A 133 13.93 -19.49 13.59
N ILE A 134 13.38 -18.27 13.73
CA ILE A 134 13.53 -17.20 12.73
C ILE A 134 14.91 -16.55 12.93
N LYS A 135 15.97 -17.29 12.55
CA LYS A 135 17.38 -16.96 12.84
C LYS A 135 17.89 -15.66 12.18
N ASN A 136 17.16 -15.11 11.22
CA ASN A 136 17.66 -14.04 10.34
C ASN A 136 17.05 -12.65 10.60
N ILE A 137 16.32 -12.45 11.70
CA ILE A 137 15.77 -11.12 12.00
C ILE A 137 16.88 -10.08 12.27
N LYS A 138 18.05 -10.52 12.77
CA LYS A 138 19.22 -9.66 13.05
C LYS A 138 20.17 -9.48 11.86
N LYS A 139 20.10 -10.33 10.84
CA LYS A 139 21.00 -10.31 9.68
C LYS A 139 20.19 -9.87 8.47
N VAL A 140 20.26 -8.57 8.16
CA VAL A 140 19.72 -8.00 6.93
C VAL A 140 20.47 -8.67 5.76
N SER A 141 19.85 -9.67 5.14
CA SER A 141 20.20 -10.08 3.78
C SER A 141 19.51 -9.12 2.81
N THR A 142 19.90 -9.13 1.55
CA THR A 142 19.25 -8.36 0.46
C THR A 142 17.73 -8.58 0.36
N ASP A 143 17.19 -9.65 0.98
CA ASP A 143 15.76 -9.99 1.01
C ASP A 143 15.07 -9.76 2.37
N SER A 144 15.80 -9.55 3.48
CA SER A 144 15.19 -9.40 4.81
C SER A 144 15.06 -7.93 5.24
N ARG A 145 13.83 -7.52 5.60
CA ARG A 145 13.51 -6.17 6.10
C ARG A 145 13.62 -6.15 7.63
N LEU A 146 14.21 -5.11 8.21
CA LEU A 146 14.17 -4.86 9.66
C LEU A 146 12.75 -4.41 10.07
N TRP A 147 12.20 -4.91 11.17
CA TRP A 147 10.87 -4.51 11.67
C TRP A 147 11.00 -3.52 12.83
N ALA A 148 10.73 -2.23 12.60
CA ALA A 148 10.93 -1.20 13.62
C ALA A 148 9.75 -0.23 13.73
N TYR A 149 9.59 0.35 14.90
CA TYR A 149 8.89 1.61 15.09
C TYR A 149 9.74 2.75 14.54
N VAL A 150 9.10 3.70 13.87
CA VAL A 150 9.79 4.84 13.26
C VAL A 150 9.33 6.13 13.91
N TYR A 151 10.31 6.91 14.32
CA TYR A 151 10.12 8.23 14.91
C TYR A 151 10.83 9.28 14.06
N VAL A 152 10.14 10.39 13.79
CA VAL A 152 10.74 11.60 13.20
C VAL A 152 10.44 12.74 14.14
N ASP A 153 11.48 13.34 14.71
CA ASP A 153 11.35 14.31 15.80
C ASP A 153 10.47 13.73 16.92
N ASN A 154 9.33 14.35 17.22
CA ASN A 154 8.36 13.90 18.23
C ASN A 154 7.17 13.13 17.63
N ILE A 155 7.22 12.76 16.35
CA ILE A 155 6.14 12.06 15.66
C ILE A 155 6.41 10.56 15.67
N PHE A 156 5.53 9.79 16.30
CA PHE A 156 5.49 8.35 16.15
C PHE A 156 4.78 7.97 14.83
N VAL A 157 5.56 7.72 13.78
CA VAL A 157 5.08 7.58 12.40
C VAL A 157 4.08 6.42 12.27
N ASN A 158 4.35 5.27 12.89
CA ASN A 158 3.46 4.11 12.81
C ASN A 158 2.04 4.46 13.33
N ALA A 159 1.98 5.15 14.46
CA ALA A 159 0.72 5.58 15.07
C ALA A 159 0.01 6.64 14.21
N GLU A 160 0.76 7.60 13.67
CA GLU A 160 0.21 8.65 12.79
C GLU A 160 -0.42 8.07 11.53
N LEU A 161 0.16 7.02 10.95
CA LEU A 161 -0.38 6.35 9.77
C LEU A 161 -1.69 5.60 10.09
N ILE A 162 -1.76 4.86 11.19
CA ILE A 162 -3.01 4.18 11.61
C ILE A 162 -4.09 5.20 11.93
N LYS A 163 -3.77 6.20 12.77
CA LYS A 163 -4.70 7.21 13.27
C LYS A 163 -5.46 7.92 12.15
N ASN A 164 -4.78 8.21 11.05
CA ASN A 164 -5.37 8.90 9.91
C ASN A 164 -5.87 7.95 8.81
N GLY A 165 -5.86 6.63 9.04
CA GLY A 165 -6.39 5.63 8.12
C GLY A 165 -5.52 5.35 6.89
N TYR A 166 -4.20 5.58 6.97
CA TYR A 166 -3.26 5.22 5.89
C TYR A 166 -2.75 3.78 5.99
N ALA A 167 -2.90 3.14 7.16
CA ALA A 167 -2.47 1.77 7.41
C ALA A 167 -3.46 1.03 8.31
N TYR A 168 -3.41 -0.30 8.24
CA TYR A 168 -4.08 -1.24 9.13
C TYR A 168 -3.15 -1.65 10.26
N VAL A 169 -3.71 -2.20 11.35
CA VAL A 169 -2.96 -3.03 12.29
C VAL A 169 -2.56 -4.32 11.59
N TYR A 170 -1.27 -4.65 11.62
CA TYR A 170 -0.76 -5.84 10.98
C TYR A 170 -1.32 -7.11 11.65
N ARG A 171 -1.88 -7.98 10.81
CA ARG A 171 -2.43 -9.29 11.21
C ARG A 171 -1.71 -10.39 10.44
N ARG A 172 -1.52 -11.54 11.07
CA ARG A 172 -0.98 -12.73 10.39
C ARG A 172 -2.07 -13.40 9.54
N GLY A 173 -1.72 -14.44 8.80
CA GLY A 173 -2.66 -15.18 7.95
C GLY A 173 -3.85 -15.82 8.69
N ASP A 174 -3.80 -15.96 10.01
CA ASP A 174 -4.92 -16.35 10.87
C ASP A 174 -5.82 -15.17 11.28
N ASN A 175 -5.61 -13.99 10.68
CA ASN A 175 -6.26 -12.73 10.95
C ASN A 175 -6.11 -12.21 12.40
N LYS A 176 -5.12 -12.72 13.15
CA LYS A 176 -4.83 -12.26 14.51
C LYS A 176 -3.77 -11.16 14.46
N PRO A 177 -3.97 -10.03 15.18
CA PRO A 177 -2.93 -9.03 15.36
C PRO A 177 -1.68 -9.67 15.96
N ILE A 178 -0.50 -9.26 15.49
CA ILE A 178 0.73 -9.64 16.16
C ILE A 178 0.81 -8.95 17.52
N GLN A 179 1.35 -9.65 18.52
CA GLN A 179 1.61 -9.05 19.82
C GLN A 179 2.98 -8.35 19.83
N HIS A 180 2.99 -7.06 20.08
CA HIS A 180 4.15 -6.20 20.29
C HIS A 180 3.79 -5.13 21.34
N LEU A 181 4.76 -4.32 21.76
CA LEU A 181 4.59 -3.39 22.87
C LEU A 181 3.44 -2.37 22.68
N HIS A 182 3.22 -1.87 21.45
CA HIS A 182 2.16 -0.91 21.16
C HIS A 182 0.85 -1.53 20.64
N SER A 183 0.65 -2.84 20.73
CA SER A 183 -0.53 -3.50 20.14
C SER A 183 -1.86 -2.92 20.64
N LYS A 184 -2.00 -2.66 21.95
CA LYS A 184 -3.26 -2.10 22.49
C LYS A 184 -3.55 -0.72 21.89
N TYR A 185 -2.56 0.16 21.92
CA TYR A 185 -2.66 1.51 21.40
C TYR A 185 -2.98 1.54 19.89
N PHE A 186 -2.33 0.68 19.10
CA PHE A 186 -2.59 0.60 17.66
C PHE A 186 -4.01 0.12 17.35
N ASN A 187 -4.55 -0.83 18.13
CA ASN A 187 -5.94 -1.28 17.96
C ASN A 187 -6.94 -0.17 18.31
N GLU A 188 -6.67 0.65 19.33
CA GLU A 188 -7.52 1.81 19.69
C GLU A 188 -7.54 2.84 18.55
N LEU A 189 -6.36 3.20 18.00
CA LEU A 189 -6.27 4.12 16.86
C LEU A 189 -6.98 3.59 15.61
N GLU A 190 -6.85 2.29 15.33
CA GLU A 190 -7.51 1.66 14.17
C GLU A 190 -9.03 1.68 14.33
N GLN A 191 -9.54 1.44 15.55
CA GLN A 191 -10.96 1.54 15.85
C GLN A 191 -11.48 2.97 15.64
N GLU A 192 -10.73 3.98 16.10
CA GLU A 192 -11.09 5.38 15.89
C GLU A 192 -11.11 5.75 14.40
N ALA A 193 -10.07 5.38 13.64
CA ALA A 193 -10.00 5.61 12.20
C ALA A 193 -11.16 4.93 11.46
N ARG A 194 -11.51 3.71 11.88
CA ARG A 194 -12.63 2.96 11.33
C ARG A 194 -13.99 3.59 11.64
N SER A 195 -14.23 3.98 12.88
CA SER A 195 -15.47 4.65 13.30
C SER A 195 -15.69 5.97 12.56
N ASN A 196 -14.60 6.67 12.22
CA ASN A 196 -14.63 7.92 11.47
C ASN A 196 -14.53 7.72 9.94
N GLN A 197 -14.51 6.47 9.44
CA GLN A 197 -14.40 6.13 8.02
C GLN A 197 -13.20 6.79 7.31
N LEU A 198 -12.05 6.86 8.00
CA LEU A 198 -10.86 7.51 7.48
C LEU A 198 -10.06 6.59 6.55
N GLY A 199 -9.58 7.17 5.44
CA GLY A 199 -8.67 6.52 4.50
C GLY A 199 -9.10 5.14 4.06
N VAL A 200 -8.31 4.11 4.39
CA VAL A 200 -8.59 2.70 4.06
C VAL A 200 -9.94 2.19 4.58
N TRP A 201 -10.51 2.83 5.61
CA TRP A 201 -11.81 2.51 6.20
C TRP A 201 -12.99 3.24 5.55
N ASN A 202 -12.75 4.06 4.54
CA ASN A 202 -13.81 4.74 3.81
C ASN A 202 -14.52 3.78 2.84
N GLU A 203 -15.54 3.08 3.32
CA GLU A 203 -16.29 2.09 2.53
C GLU A 203 -16.96 2.70 1.29
N GLU A 204 -17.47 3.94 1.35
CA GLU A 204 -18.07 4.59 0.19
C GLU A 204 -17.02 4.95 -0.85
N GLY A 205 -15.91 5.54 -0.40
CA GLY A 205 -14.75 5.87 -1.22
C GLY A 205 -14.18 4.62 -1.89
N LYS A 206 -14.04 3.53 -1.13
CA LYS A 206 -13.62 2.22 -1.62
C LYS A 206 -14.58 1.69 -2.68
N ARG A 207 -15.89 1.68 -2.42
CA ARG A 207 -16.90 1.22 -3.40
C ARG A 207 -16.88 2.08 -4.67
N LYS A 208 -16.68 3.39 -4.56
CA LYS A 208 -16.56 4.29 -5.71
C LYS A 208 -15.29 3.99 -6.50
N TRP A 209 -14.15 3.89 -5.82
CA TRP A 209 -12.87 3.52 -6.42
C TRP A 209 -12.97 2.15 -7.10
N GLU A 210 -13.56 1.15 -6.46
CA GLU A 210 -13.80 -0.18 -7.02
C GLU A 210 -14.67 -0.10 -8.28
N LYS A 211 -15.75 0.70 -8.30
CA LYS A 211 -16.54 0.90 -9.52
C LYS A 211 -15.74 1.57 -10.63
N GLU A 212 -15.00 2.62 -10.32
CA GLU A 212 -14.21 3.36 -11.31
C GLU A 212 -13.07 2.53 -11.89
N ASN A 213 -12.46 1.68 -11.07
CA ASN A 213 -11.35 0.83 -11.49
C ASN A 213 -11.84 -0.49 -12.09
N LEU A 214 -12.91 -1.13 -11.58
CA LEU A 214 -13.43 -2.42 -12.06
C LEU A 214 -14.47 -2.31 -13.19
N GLN A 215 -15.30 -1.27 -13.27
CA GLN A 215 -16.40 -1.18 -14.27
C GLN A 215 -16.04 -0.42 -15.55
N ASN A 216 -14.99 0.41 -15.57
CA ASN A 216 -14.61 1.20 -16.75
C ASN A 216 -13.56 0.55 -17.66
N GLY A 217 -13.29 -0.76 -17.52
CA GLY A 217 -12.38 -1.46 -18.43
C GLY A 217 -10.92 -0.95 -18.43
N LYS A 218 -10.52 -0.13 -17.44
CA LYS A 218 -9.12 0.23 -17.20
C LYS A 218 -8.34 -0.86 -16.45
N GLN A 219 -9.01 -1.94 -16.09
CA GLN A 219 -8.50 -2.95 -15.17
C GLN A 219 -9.01 -4.34 -15.59
N SER A 220 -8.64 -4.77 -16.79
CA SER A 220 -8.52 -6.20 -17.02
C SER A 220 -7.19 -6.64 -16.43
N ALA A 221 -7.16 -7.84 -15.83
CA ALA A 221 -5.92 -8.57 -15.72
C ALA A 221 -5.21 -8.50 -17.08
N VAL A 222 -3.95 -8.06 -17.12
CA VAL A 222 -3.17 -8.02 -18.37
C VAL A 222 -3.15 -9.42 -19.01
N TYR A 223 -3.34 -10.47 -18.20
CA TYR A 223 -3.57 -11.82 -18.66
C TYR A 223 -4.66 -12.55 -17.89
N ILE A 224 -5.50 -13.29 -18.64
CA ILE A 224 -6.53 -14.18 -18.11
C ILE A 224 -6.06 -15.60 -18.38
N ALA A 225 -6.03 -16.47 -17.38
CA ALA A 225 -5.54 -17.83 -17.55
C ALA A 225 -6.60 -18.88 -17.25
N ASP A 226 -6.52 -19.98 -17.99
CA ASP A 226 -7.13 -21.25 -17.62
C ASP A 226 -6.19 -22.04 -16.67
N SER A 227 -6.39 -23.34 -16.55
CA SER A 227 -5.55 -24.20 -15.70
C SER A 227 -4.08 -24.23 -16.15
N LEU A 228 -3.80 -24.09 -17.45
CA LEU A 228 -2.50 -24.32 -18.07
C LEU A 228 -1.95 -23.09 -18.80
N PHE A 229 -2.81 -22.29 -19.42
CA PHE A 229 -2.41 -21.20 -20.30
C PHE A 229 -2.94 -19.85 -19.83
N TYR A 230 -2.09 -18.83 -19.92
CA TYR A 230 -2.50 -17.44 -19.79
C TYR A 230 -2.64 -16.77 -21.16
N HIS A 231 -3.66 -15.93 -21.27
CA HIS A 231 -4.17 -15.33 -22.50
C HIS A 231 -4.21 -13.81 -22.36
N ARG A 232 -3.94 -13.05 -23.42
CA ARG A 232 -4.14 -11.57 -23.42
C ARG A 232 -5.64 -11.23 -23.38
N PRO A 233 -6.03 -10.02 -22.95
CA PRO A 233 -7.45 -9.65 -22.80
C PRO A 233 -8.21 -9.68 -24.13
N GLU A 234 -7.53 -9.38 -25.24
CA GLU A 234 -8.09 -9.42 -26.60
C GLU A 234 -8.22 -10.84 -27.17
N CYS A 235 -7.59 -11.84 -26.55
CA CYS A 235 -7.51 -13.19 -27.10
C CYS A 235 -8.89 -13.88 -27.07
N LYS A 236 -9.28 -14.55 -28.16
CA LYS A 236 -10.61 -15.18 -28.26
C LYS A 236 -10.84 -16.19 -27.13
N LYS A 237 -9.84 -17.01 -26.81
CA LYS A 237 -9.89 -17.97 -25.70
C LYS A 237 -10.06 -17.28 -24.34
N ALA A 238 -9.51 -16.08 -24.15
CA ALA A 238 -9.73 -15.29 -22.94
C ALA A 238 -11.20 -14.84 -22.82
N LYS A 239 -11.78 -14.35 -23.94
CA LYS A 239 -13.19 -13.93 -24.00
C LYS A 239 -14.15 -15.11 -23.77
N ASP A 240 -13.88 -16.24 -24.41
CA ASP A 240 -14.66 -17.47 -24.25
C ASP A 240 -14.57 -17.99 -22.80
N LEU A 241 -13.37 -17.93 -22.20
CA LEU A 241 -13.15 -18.32 -20.81
C LEU A 241 -13.90 -17.41 -19.83
N LEU A 242 -13.86 -16.09 -20.02
CA LEU A 242 -14.62 -15.11 -19.23
C LEU A 242 -16.14 -15.27 -19.37
N ALA A 243 -16.62 -15.67 -20.56
CA ALA A 243 -18.04 -15.92 -20.81
C ALA A 243 -18.52 -17.28 -20.28
N SER A 244 -17.60 -18.16 -19.89
CA SER A 244 -17.89 -19.50 -19.38
C SER A 244 -18.08 -19.53 -17.85
N LYS A 245 -18.61 -20.65 -17.32
CA LYS A 245 -18.62 -20.92 -15.87
C LYS A 245 -17.32 -21.56 -15.36
N LEU A 246 -16.30 -21.70 -16.21
CA LEU A 246 -15.04 -22.34 -15.84
C LEU A 246 -14.23 -21.43 -14.93
N ARG A 247 -13.43 -22.02 -14.04
CA ARG A 247 -12.50 -21.28 -13.20
C ARG A 247 -11.44 -20.62 -14.08
N CYS A 248 -11.33 -19.30 -13.98
CA CYS A 248 -10.27 -18.52 -14.58
C CYS A 248 -9.39 -17.87 -13.50
N PHE A 249 -8.14 -17.59 -13.86
CA PHE A 249 -7.16 -16.91 -13.04
C PHE A 249 -6.82 -15.57 -13.69
N HIS A 250 -6.53 -14.57 -12.88
CA HIS A 250 -6.31 -13.20 -13.32
C HIS A 250 -4.88 -12.80 -12.93
N TYR A 251 -4.08 -12.40 -13.90
CA TYR A 251 -2.69 -11.97 -13.72
C TYR A 251 -2.49 -10.57 -14.28
N TYR A 252 -1.79 -9.74 -13.53
CA TYR A 252 -1.49 -8.36 -13.90
C TYR A 252 -0.15 -8.22 -14.65
N THR A 253 0.69 -9.27 -14.62
CA THR A 253 1.91 -9.41 -15.42
C THR A 253 2.04 -10.81 -15.99
N LYS A 254 2.89 -10.97 -17.01
CA LYS A 254 3.20 -12.30 -17.59
C LYS A 254 4.08 -13.10 -16.65
N GLU A 255 4.93 -12.43 -15.87
CA GLU A 255 5.82 -13.01 -14.87
C GLU A 255 5.02 -13.67 -13.75
N ALA A 256 3.98 -13.00 -13.23
CA ALA A 256 3.10 -13.58 -12.23
C ALA A 256 2.42 -14.86 -12.74
N ALA A 257 1.95 -14.85 -13.99
CA ALA A 257 1.36 -16.04 -14.62
C ALA A 257 2.39 -17.18 -14.76
N LYS A 258 3.61 -16.87 -15.20
CA LYS A 258 4.70 -17.84 -15.33
C LYS A 258 5.12 -18.44 -13.98
N ASN A 259 5.20 -17.62 -12.93
CA ASN A 259 5.56 -18.04 -11.57
C ASN A 259 4.50 -19.00 -10.99
N ASP A 260 3.24 -18.83 -11.37
CA ASP A 260 2.13 -19.75 -11.05
C ASP A 260 2.08 -21.01 -11.97
N GLY A 261 3.12 -21.23 -12.78
CA GLY A 261 3.24 -22.39 -13.66
C GLY A 261 2.39 -22.30 -14.93
N LYS A 262 1.79 -21.14 -15.24
CA LYS A 262 1.01 -20.94 -16.46
C LYS A 262 1.95 -20.73 -17.65
N ARG A 263 1.58 -21.31 -18.79
CA ARG A 263 2.28 -21.15 -20.07
C ARG A 263 1.62 -20.04 -20.88
N ALA A 264 2.39 -19.33 -21.69
CA ALA A 264 1.79 -18.37 -22.63
C ALA A 264 0.91 -19.13 -23.64
N CYS A 265 -0.29 -18.63 -23.89
CA CYS A 265 -1.12 -19.15 -24.97
C CYS A 265 -0.44 -18.91 -26.32
N LEU A 266 -0.22 -19.98 -27.09
CA LEU A 266 0.50 -19.96 -28.37
C LEU A 266 -0.12 -19.03 -29.43
N GLU A 267 -1.43 -18.77 -29.34
CA GLU A 267 -2.13 -17.82 -30.22
C GLU A 267 -2.01 -16.37 -29.75
N CYS A 268 -1.75 -16.13 -28.45
CA CYS A 268 -1.65 -14.78 -27.89
C CYS A 268 -0.18 -14.28 -27.79
N ILE A 269 0.79 -15.02 -28.33
CA ILE A 269 2.20 -14.59 -28.47
C ILE A 269 2.37 -13.95 -29.86
N PRO A 270 2.59 -12.62 -29.98
CA PRO A 270 3.20 -12.11 -31.18
C PRO A 270 4.71 -12.34 -31.10
N ASN A 271 5.21 -13.35 -31.79
CA ASN A 271 6.62 -13.36 -32.17
C ASN A 271 6.81 -12.26 -33.22
N TYR A 272 7.47 -11.17 -32.85
CA TYR A 272 7.90 -10.20 -33.83
C TYR A 272 9.10 -10.79 -34.55
N ILE A 273 8.91 -11.10 -35.83
CA ILE A 273 9.98 -11.58 -36.68
C ILE A 273 10.62 -10.34 -37.28
N ALA A 274 11.92 -10.16 -37.09
CA ALA A 274 12.66 -9.07 -37.68
C ALA A 274 13.64 -9.56 -38.72
N ASP A 275 13.76 -8.79 -39.79
CA ASP A 275 14.91 -8.86 -40.67
C ASP A 275 16.05 -7.99 -40.10
N LYS A 276 17.02 -7.64 -40.94
CA LYS A 276 18.17 -6.82 -40.52
C LYS A 276 17.75 -5.43 -40.05
N GLU A 277 16.71 -4.84 -40.62
CA GLU A 277 16.29 -3.46 -40.39
C GLU A 277 14.90 -3.33 -39.75
N PHE A 278 13.92 -4.15 -40.15
CA PHE A 278 12.53 -4.01 -39.73
C PHE A 278 12.05 -5.22 -38.94
N PHE A 279 11.26 -4.98 -37.90
CA PHE A 279 10.47 -6.04 -37.25
C PHE A 279 9.03 -6.01 -37.72
N HIS A 280 8.40 -7.18 -37.73
CA HIS A 280 7.11 -7.47 -38.35
C HIS A 280 6.19 -8.19 -37.37
N ARG A 281 4.89 -7.87 -37.36
CA ARG A 281 3.88 -8.65 -36.61
C ARG A 281 3.67 -10.02 -37.25
N PRO A 282 3.30 -11.06 -36.48
CA PRO A 282 2.89 -12.34 -37.05
C PRO A 282 1.74 -12.14 -38.04
N GLY A 283 1.92 -12.62 -39.27
CA GLY A 283 0.96 -12.44 -40.37
C GLY A 283 1.23 -11.24 -41.29
N CYS A 284 2.34 -10.52 -41.11
CA CYS A 284 2.78 -9.54 -42.11
C CYS A 284 3.06 -10.23 -43.47
N PRO A 285 2.53 -9.74 -44.60
CA PRO A 285 2.75 -10.34 -45.92
C PRO A 285 4.23 -10.45 -46.31
N LYS A 286 5.07 -9.53 -45.82
CA LYS A 286 6.51 -9.51 -46.05
C LYS A 286 7.26 -10.69 -45.46
N LEU A 287 6.70 -11.37 -44.46
CA LEU A 287 7.32 -12.54 -43.84
C LEU A 287 7.55 -13.68 -44.84
N LYS A 288 6.75 -13.76 -45.91
CA LYS A 288 6.92 -14.78 -46.96
C LYS A 288 8.18 -14.59 -47.80
N GLU A 289 8.75 -13.39 -47.78
CA GLU A 289 9.94 -13.01 -48.55
C GLU A 289 11.24 -13.18 -47.72
N LEU A 290 11.12 -13.39 -46.40
CA LEU A 290 12.26 -13.53 -45.51
C LEU A 290 12.81 -14.96 -45.53
N LYS A 291 14.14 -15.09 -45.50
CA LYS A 291 14.81 -16.38 -45.36
C LYS A 291 15.02 -16.70 -43.89
N ASP A 292 14.79 -17.95 -43.49
CA ASP A 292 14.81 -18.39 -42.10
C ASP A 292 16.12 -18.03 -41.36
N PHE A 293 17.26 -18.11 -42.04
CA PHE A 293 18.59 -17.82 -41.44
C PHE A 293 18.93 -16.32 -41.33
N GLU A 294 18.08 -15.43 -41.84
CA GLU A 294 18.28 -13.97 -41.76
C GLU A 294 17.28 -13.30 -40.80
N CYS A 295 16.53 -14.08 -40.01
CA CYS A 295 15.49 -13.60 -39.12
C CYS A 295 15.95 -13.56 -37.65
N PHE A 296 15.48 -12.55 -36.92
CA PHE A 296 15.56 -12.42 -35.46
C PHE A 296 14.14 -12.51 -34.90
N ILE A 297 13.98 -13.09 -33.71
CA ILE A 297 12.67 -13.23 -33.06
C ILE A 297 12.68 -12.45 -31.76
N TYR A 298 11.66 -11.61 -31.58
CA TYR A 298 11.47 -10.77 -30.40
C TYR A 298 10.10 -11.03 -29.77
N ASP A 299 10.05 -11.09 -28.44
CA ASP A 299 8.81 -11.29 -27.68
C ASP A 299 8.03 -9.98 -27.53
N THR A 300 8.73 -8.85 -27.59
CA THR A 300 8.16 -7.50 -27.49
C THR A 300 8.69 -6.56 -28.56
N ARG A 301 7.90 -5.53 -28.85
CA ARG A 301 8.31 -4.45 -29.77
C ARG A 301 9.49 -3.68 -29.18
N GLU A 302 9.51 -3.49 -27.86
CA GLU A 302 10.54 -2.76 -27.13
C GLU A 302 11.90 -3.49 -27.16
N GLU A 303 11.91 -4.83 -27.19
CA GLU A 303 13.14 -5.62 -27.44
C GLU A 303 13.65 -5.40 -28.86
N ALA A 304 12.78 -5.50 -29.87
CA ALA A 304 13.16 -5.26 -31.26
C ALA A 304 13.72 -3.84 -31.45
N MET A 305 13.07 -2.83 -30.86
CA MET A 305 13.52 -1.42 -30.95
C MET A 305 14.83 -1.17 -30.20
N ARG A 306 15.06 -1.82 -29.05
CA ARG A 306 16.35 -1.74 -28.33
C ARG A 306 17.50 -2.33 -29.13
N ASP A 307 17.22 -3.39 -29.90
CA ASP A 307 18.15 -3.99 -30.86
C ASP A 307 18.28 -3.19 -32.18
N GLY A 308 17.71 -1.98 -32.21
CA GLY A 308 17.82 -1.06 -33.35
C GLY A 308 16.89 -1.38 -34.52
N LYS A 309 15.94 -2.31 -34.37
CA LYS A 309 14.96 -2.64 -35.41
C LYS A 309 13.88 -1.56 -35.49
N LYS A 310 13.50 -1.20 -36.72
CA LYS A 310 12.46 -0.21 -37.02
C LYS A 310 11.11 -0.91 -37.25
N ASN A 311 10.03 -0.17 -37.06
CA ASN A 311 8.69 -0.68 -37.37
C ASN A 311 8.56 -0.93 -38.87
N CYS A 312 8.12 -2.13 -39.27
CA CYS A 312 7.79 -2.39 -40.67
C CYS A 312 6.71 -1.41 -41.17
N PRO A 313 6.92 -0.71 -42.31
CA PRO A 313 5.99 0.31 -42.81
C PRO A 313 4.65 -0.27 -43.29
N ILE A 314 4.61 -1.57 -43.61
CA ILE A 314 3.42 -2.27 -44.12
C ILE A 314 2.54 -2.75 -42.98
N CYS A 315 3.10 -3.54 -42.05
CA CYS A 315 2.30 -4.10 -40.96
C CYS A 315 2.21 -3.20 -39.73
N LYS A 316 3.01 -2.13 -39.67
CA LYS A 316 3.08 -1.13 -38.58
C LYS A 316 2.94 -1.78 -37.19
N PRO A 317 3.87 -2.69 -36.86
CA PRO A 317 3.80 -3.52 -35.66
C PRO A 317 3.98 -2.73 -34.36
#